data_AF-A0A084GZT5-F1
#
_entry.id   AF-A0A084GZT5-F1
#
_cell.length_a   1.000
_cell.length_b   1.000
_cell.length_c   1.000
_cell.angle_alpha   90.00
_cell.angle_beta   90.00
_cell.angle_gamma   90.00
#
_symmetry.space_group_name_H-M   'P 1'
#
loop_
_entity.id
_entity.type
_entity.pdbx_description
1 polymer ?
#
loop_
_entity_poly.entity_id
_entity_poly.type
_entity_poly.pdbx_seq_one_letter_code
_entity_poly.pdbx_strand_id
1 'polypeptide(L)'
;MKHIFSFLLTIAASFFLVPAGALAIEPDEPDFAAHLEEIGWGKKDYLNYLESKGWSLADFESADELGTPLSEESISVILGNYELSREHLNELLSENGDIEEGQDVLDGTYLIFAEDVDMFVDFYINGWEGTPIDEKNLGELLDIYGFQSREELEQFLREHEDSIENYEFIEDLDYAVDFYINGSEAEDAISELFSEIGLTDEEIEALLTYLSTLEMDDPMIEEEMIKLSERMMAFEEFESLNDLSAEQMAELLDIFKSMLDLLQIKTDYYIVKDGNMQPVSLKSILTVNVEKGSRLLIKLSNLQEELLADILVTAEMFGSDLIQETGKDLKEANQIVKEHPIYTKSVIETKPAVKTVKGGELPETSTGAAGYVLAGMALILAGSWFFRKNKVQSRQS
;
A
#
# COMPACT_ATOMS: atom_id res chain seq x y z
N MET A 1 -17.44 -8.57 2.40
CA MET A 1 -17.55 -7.70 1.21
C MET A 1 -17.01 -6.29 1.50
N LYS A 2 -17.57 -5.50 2.44
CA LYS A 2 -17.07 -4.13 2.77
C LYS A 2 -15.56 -4.00 3.08
N HIS A 3 -14.95 -4.98 3.74
CA HIS A 3 -13.51 -4.94 4.11
C HIS A 3 -12.55 -5.45 3.02
N ILE A 4 -13.06 -6.20 2.04
CA ILE A 4 -12.28 -6.67 0.88
C ILE A 4 -12.29 -5.57 -0.21
N PHE A 5 -13.34 -4.76 -0.21
CA PHE A 5 -13.51 -3.63 -1.11
C PHE A 5 -12.59 -2.44 -0.80
N SER A 6 -12.60 -2.01 0.47
CA SER A 6 -11.75 -0.92 0.98
C SER A 6 -10.26 -1.20 0.73
N PHE A 7 -9.90 -2.48 0.68
CA PHE A 7 -8.56 -2.97 0.40
C PHE A 7 -8.13 -2.88 -1.09
N LEU A 8 -9.08 -3.03 -2.01
CA LEU A 8 -8.84 -2.90 -3.45
C LEU A 8 -8.80 -1.43 -3.88
N LEU A 9 -9.53 -0.55 -3.18
CA LEU A 9 -9.47 0.90 -3.37
C LEU A 9 -8.09 1.48 -3.02
N THR A 10 -7.43 0.96 -1.99
CA THR A 10 -6.06 1.38 -1.59
C THR A 10 -5.03 1.01 -2.67
N ILE A 11 -5.24 -0.10 -3.39
CA ILE A 11 -4.38 -0.55 -4.50
C ILE A 11 -4.51 0.42 -5.69
N ALA A 12 -5.72 0.83 -6.05
CA ALA A 12 -5.95 1.75 -7.17
C ALA A 12 -5.37 3.16 -6.91
N ALA A 13 -5.53 3.68 -5.69
CA ALA A 13 -4.99 4.99 -5.30
C ALA A 13 -3.45 5.06 -5.42
N SER A 14 -2.75 3.96 -5.11
CA SER A 14 -1.29 3.90 -5.22
C SER A 14 -0.74 3.95 -6.66
N PHE A 15 -1.58 3.80 -7.69
CA PHE A 15 -1.20 3.99 -9.10
C PHE A 15 -1.41 5.43 -9.61
N PHE A 16 -2.14 6.27 -8.88
CA PHE A 16 -2.39 7.67 -9.23
C PHE A 16 -1.45 8.63 -8.50
N LEU A 17 -0.17 8.27 -8.32
CA LEU A 17 0.83 9.27 -7.97
C LEU A 17 0.92 10.30 -9.09
N VAL A 18 0.21 11.42 -8.89
CA VAL A 18 0.45 12.68 -9.58
C VAL A 18 1.95 12.94 -9.50
N PRO A 19 2.62 13.30 -10.61
CA PRO A 19 4.05 13.60 -10.54
C PRO A 19 4.27 14.70 -9.49
N ALA A 20 4.97 14.35 -8.39
CA ALA A 20 5.25 15.18 -7.22
C ALA A 20 5.88 16.56 -7.54
N GLY A 21 6.31 16.79 -8.79
CA GLY A 21 6.80 18.07 -9.26
C GLY A 21 5.74 19.05 -9.76
N ALA A 22 4.45 18.70 -9.82
CA ALA A 22 3.39 19.56 -10.38
C ALA A 22 2.58 20.35 -9.34
N LEU A 23 2.68 20.02 -8.05
CA LEU A 23 1.88 20.60 -6.95
C LEU A 23 2.72 21.07 -5.74
N ALA A 24 4.04 21.04 -5.83
CA ALA A 24 4.90 21.43 -4.71
C ALA A 24 4.74 22.91 -4.33
N ILE A 25 4.54 23.19 -3.04
CA ILE A 25 4.43 24.55 -2.50
C ILE A 25 5.75 25.28 -2.69
N GLU A 26 5.73 26.39 -3.42
CA GLU A 26 6.89 27.27 -3.54
C GLU A 26 6.99 28.20 -2.32
N PRO A 27 8.20 28.47 -1.78
CA PRO A 27 8.38 29.30 -0.60
C PRO A 27 7.79 30.72 -0.71
N ASP A 28 7.59 31.25 -1.91
CA ASP A 28 7.05 32.59 -2.19
C ASP A 28 5.55 32.63 -2.50
N GLU A 29 4.84 31.52 -2.29
CA GLU A 29 3.39 31.48 -2.43
C GLU A 29 2.66 32.31 -1.35
N PRO A 30 1.54 32.98 -1.72
CA PRO A 30 0.74 33.76 -0.79
C PRO A 30 0.17 32.94 0.37
N ASP A 31 -0.24 31.71 0.10
CA ASP A 31 -0.94 30.86 1.07
C ASP A 31 0.02 30.34 2.15
N PHE A 32 1.24 29.97 1.77
CA PHE A 32 2.31 29.69 2.74
C PHE A 32 2.65 30.90 3.60
N ALA A 33 2.70 32.11 3.02
CA ALA A 33 2.94 33.32 3.79
C ALA A 33 1.81 33.63 4.78
N ALA A 34 0.56 33.36 4.40
CA ALA A 34 -0.62 33.52 5.26
C ALA A 34 -0.60 32.52 6.43
N HIS A 35 -0.30 31.24 6.15
CA HIS A 35 -0.13 30.21 7.17
C HIS A 35 0.90 30.61 8.24
N LEU A 36 2.08 31.05 7.80
CA LEU A 36 3.13 31.51 8.71
C LEU A 36 2.72 32.70 9.58
N GLU A 37 1.90 33.61 9.06
CA GLU A 37 1.35 34.73 9.83
C GLU A 37 0.35 34.24 10.89
N GLU A 38 -0.50 33.27 10.54
CA GLU A 38 -1.48 32.66 11.44
C GLU A 38 -0.83 31.97 12.64
N ILE A 39 0.17 31.12 12.39
CA ILE A 39 0.87 30.38 13.45
C ILE A 39 1.99 31.20 14.12
N GLY A 40 2.27 32.41 13.61
CA GLY A 40 3.28 33.31 14.16
C GLY A 40 4.73 32.86 13.93
N TRP A 41 5.00 32.07 12.88
CA TRP A 41 6.34 31.55 12.57
C TRP A 41 7.10 32.36 11.53
N GLY A 42 8.41 32.52 11.75
CA GLY A 42 9.30 33.10 10.76
C GLY A 42 9.59 32.10 9.64
N LYS A 43 9.39 32.52 8.38
CA LYS A 43 9.67 31.68 7.18
C LYS A 43 10.98 30.90 7.24
N LYS A 44 12.08 31.57 7.62
CA LYS A 44 13.39 30.93 7.70
C LYS A 44 13.42 29.84 8.77
N ASP A 45 12.83 30.11 9.93
CA ASP A 45 12.85 29.18 11.06
C ASP A 45 11.95 27.98 10.79
N TYR A 46 10.83 28.20 10.10
CA TYR A 46 9.93 27.13 9.64
C TYR A 46 10.61 26.20 8.63
N LEU A 47 11.30 26.75 7.63
CA LEU A 47 12.05 25.94 6.66
C LEU A 47 13.18 25.14 7.33
N ASN A 48 13.90 25.74 8.29
CA ASN A 48 14.92 25.00 9.04
C ASN A 48 14.30 23.89 9.90
N TYR A 49 13.08 24.11 10.43
CA TYR A 49 12.35 23.11 11.18
C TYR A 49 12.03 21.89 10.30
N LEU A 50 11.42 22.10 9.14
CA LEU A 50 11.15 21.02 8.18
C LEU A 50 12.43 20.25 7.83
N GLU A 51 13.50 20.98 7.47
CA GLU A 51 14.79 20.36 7.13
C GLU A 51 15.36 19.54 8.30
N SER A 52 15.21 20.02 9.55
CA SER A 52 15.66 19.29 10.74
C SER A 52 14.92 17.98 10.97
N LYS A 53 13.70 17.87 10.42
CA LYS A 53 12.85 16.67 10.45
C LYS A 53 13.05 15.78 9.22
N GLY A 54 13.86 16.21 8.24
CA GLY A 54 14.05 15.51 6.98
C GLY A 54 13.01 15.83 5.90
N TRP A 55 12.19 16.87 6.13
CA TRP A 55 11.11 17.30 5.23
C TRP A 55 11.46 18.61 4.51
N SER A 56 10.74 18.88 3.44
CA SER A 56 10.81 20.09 2.64
C SER A 56 9.41 20.53 2.23
N LEU A 57 9.25 21.76 1.74
CA LEU A 57 7.95 22.22 1.24
C LEU A 57 7.45 21.42 0.02
N ALA A 58 8.34 20.74 -0.70
CA ALA A 58 7.97 19.92 -1.85
C ALA A 58 7.29 18.60 -1.47
N ASP A 59 7.32 18.25 -0.17
CA ASP A 59 6.70 17.04 0.36
C ASP A 59 5.23 17.25 0.74
N PHE A 60 4.67 18.44 0.51
CA PHE A 60 3.28 18.81 0.79
C PHE A 60 2.58 19.26 -0.50
N GLU A 61 1.33 18.87 -0.68
CA GLU A 61 0.54 19.19 -1.89
C GLU A 61 -0.13 20.57 -1.80
N SER A 62 -0.35 21.09 -0.58
CA SER A 62 -0.99 22.39 -0.37
C SER A 62 -0.66 23.01 0.98
N ALA A 63 -0.83 24.34 1.11
CA ALA A 63 -0.56 25.06 2.35
C ALA A 63 -1.45 24.59 3.52
N ASP A 64 -2.60 23.95 3.23
CA ASP A 64 -3.52 23.42 4.24
C ASP A 64 -2.96 22.16 4.94
N GLU A 65 -1.97 21.49 4.35
CA GLU A 65 -1.26 20.36 4.97
C GLU A 65 -0.13 20.81 5.91
N LEU A 66 0.20 22.11 5.92
CA LEU A 66 1.22 22.65 6.79
C LEU A 66 0.63 22.90 8.17
N GLY A 67 1.33 22.46 9.22
CA GLY A 67 0.92 22.68 10.60
C GLY A 67 1.87 23.57 11.40
N THR A 68 1.59 23.68 12.70
CA THR A 68 2.42 24.36 13.68
C THR A 68 3.58 23.45 14.10
N PRO A 69 4.84 23.89 13.98
CA PRO A 69 6.00 23.09 14.39
C PRO A 69 5.95 22.67 15.86
N LEU A 70 6.47 21.47 16.12
CA LEU A 70 6.56 20.95 17.48
C LEU A 70 7.56 21.75 18.33
N SER A 71 7.11 22.12 19.52
CA SER A 71 7.87 22.86 20.52
C SER A 71 7.40 22.48 21.92
N GLU A 72 8.16 22.86 22.95
CA GLU A 72 7.72 22.67 24.33
C GLU A 72 6.38 23.37 24.62
N GLU A 73 6.11 24.49 23.97
CA GLU A 73 4.85 25.22 24.13
C GLU A 73 3.69 24.47 23.49
N SER A 74 3.83 24.03 22.23
CA SER A 74 2.76 23.31 21.54
C SER A 74 2.47 21.95 22.18
N ILE A 75 3.50 21.20 22.62
CA ILE A 75 3.25 19.95 23.37
C ILE A 75 2.62 20.24 24.73
N SER A 76 2.98 21.33 25.42
CA SER A 76 2.34 21.66 26.70
C SER A 76 0.83 21.91 26.57
N VAL A 77 0.36 22.37 25.41
CA VAL A 77 -1.08 22.52 25.13
C VAL A 77 -1.75 21.15 25.06
N ILE A 78 -1.19 20.23 24.27
CA ILE A 78 -1.69 18.85 24.10
C ILE A 78 -1.72 18.12 25.45
N LEU A 79 -0.63 18.19 26.22
CA LEU A 79 -0.57 17.60 27.56
C LEU A 79 -1.66 18.16 28.49
N GLY A 80 -1.99 19.44 28.35
CA GLY A 80 -3.07 20.08 29.10
C GLY A 80 -4.47 19.64 28.65
N ASN A 81 -4.69 19.49 27.35
CA ASN A 81 -5.97 19.07 26.76
C ASN A 81 -6.38 17.67 27.22
N TYR A 82 -5.41 16.75 27.25
CA TYR A 82 -5.64 15.33 27.56
C TYR A 82 -5.25 14.93 28.99
N GLU A 83 -4.86 15.89 29.83
CA GLU A 83 -4.36 15.66 31.20
C GLU A 83 -3.19 14.64 31.26
N LEU A 84 -2.32 14.63 30.25
CA LEU A 84 -1.21 13.71 30.10
C LEU A 84 0.09 14.24 30.73
N SER A 85 0.97 13.32 31.15
CA SER A 85 2.38 13.63 31.35
C SER A 85 3.14 13.47 30.03
N ARG A 86 4.31 14.12 29.90
CA ARG A 86 5.18 13.94 28.73
C ARG A 86 5.61 12.48 28.53
N GLU A 87 5.88 11.79 29.63
CA GLU A 87 6.22 10.36 29.61
C GLU A 87 5.07 9.54 29.04
N HIS A 88 3.84 9.80 29.48
CA HIS A 88 2.67 9.05 29.02
C HIS A 88 2.29 9.38 27.57
N LEU A 89 2.49 10.62 27.13
CA LEU A 89 2.36 10.99 25.71
C LEU A 89 3.36 10.20 24.84
N ASN A 90 4.63 10.15 25.24
CA ASN A 90 5.64 9.42 24.49
C ASN A 90 5.36 7.91 24.49
N GLU A 91 4.94 7.33 25.62
CA GLU A 91 4.49 5.94 25.71
C GLU A 91 3.35 5.67 24.71
N LEU A 92 2.29 6.48 24.75
CA LEU A 92 1.13 6.36 23.88
C LEU A 92 1.50 6.37 22.39
N LEU A 93 2.33 7.33 21.97
CA LEU A 93 2.80 7.44 20.59
C LEU A 93 3.70 6.26 20.20
N SER A 94 4.56 5.78 21.11
CA SER A 94 5.44 4.65 20.83
C SER A 94 4.71 3.30 20.74
N GLU A 95 3.68 3.08 21.56
CA GLU A 95 2.83 1.87 21.51
C GLU A 95 2.03 1.79 20.20
N ASN A 96 1.69 2.95 19.64
CA ASN A 96 0.98 3.06 18.36
C ASN A 96 1.92 3.10 17.15
N GLY A 97 3.22 3.32 17.35
CA GLY A 97 4.25 3.24 16.33
C GLY A 97 4.58 4.58 15.66
N ASP A 98 4.10 5.69 16.23
CA ASP A 98 4.34 7.04 15.69
C ASP A 98 5.76 7.56 16.00
N ILE A 99 6.35 7.04 17.08
CA ILE A 99 7.73 7.30 17.50
C ILE A 99 8.41 6.01 17.96
N GLU A 100 9.75 5.99 17.99
CA GLU A 100 10.52 4.84 18.50
C GLU A 100 10.38 4.70 20.04
N GLU A 101 10.56 3.47 20.55
CA GLU A 101 10.53 3.21 22.00
C GLU A 101 11.59 4.05 22.73
N GLY A 102 11.14 4.88 23.67
CA GLY A 102 11.99 5.78 24.44
C GLY A 102 12.41 7.07 23.71
N GLN A 103 11.92 7.31 22.49
CA GLN A 103 12.04 8.58 21.80
C GLN A 103 11.12 9.63 22.43
N ASP A 104 11.53 10.89 22.36
CA ASP A 104 10.69 12.00 22.73
C ASP A 104 9.88 12.50 21.53
N VAL A 105 8.60 12.86 21.71
CA VAL A 105 7.74 13.38 20.62
C VAL A 105 8.37 14.55 19.84
N LEU A 106 9.18 15.41 20.49
CA LEU A 106 9.87 16.50 19.81
C LEU A 106 11.01 16.03 18.91
N ASP A 107 11.48 14.80 19.05
CA ASP A 107 12.52 14.20 18.21
C ASP A 107 11.94 13.33 17.09
N GLY A 108 10.62 13.10 17.08
CA GLY A 108 9.93 12.32 16.04
C GLY A 108 10.11 12.92 14.64
N THR A 109 10.17 12.07 13.61
CA THR A 109 10.32 12.48 12.21
C THR A 109 9.06 12.24 11.37
N TYR A 110 8.05 11.59 11.96
CA TYR A 110 6.78 11.28 11.31
C TYR A 110 5.71 12.31 11.68
N LEU A 111 5.31 12.37 12.96
CA LEU A 111 4.45 13.45 13.46
C LEU A 111 5.31 14.69 13.70
N ILE A 112 5.22 15.66 12.80
CA ILE A 112 6.05 16.88 12.84
C ILE A 112 5.25 18.16 13.07
N PHE A 113 3.91 18.09 13.16
CA PHE A 113 3.09 19.23 13.53
C PHE A 113 2.27 18.95 14.78
N ALA A 114 1.97 20.02 15.53
CA ALA A 114 1.25 19.94 16.79
C ALA A 114 -0.19 19.46 16.59
N GLU A 115 -0.82 19.88 15.50
CA GLU A 115 -2.17 19.50 15.09
C GLU A 115 -2.24 18.00 14.80
N ASP A 116 -1.22 17.43 14.14
CA ASP A 116 -1.14 15.99 13.92
C ASP A 116 -1.01 15.26 15.26
N VAL A 117 -0.07 15.67 16.11
CA VAL A 117 0.09 15.04 17.43
C VAL A 117 -1.21 15.11 18.24
N ASP A 118 -1.90 16.26 18.26
CA ASP A 118 -3.19 16.44 18.95
C ASP A 118 -4.26 15.50 18.36
N MET A 119 -4.39 15.43 17.04
CA MET A 119 -5.33 14.56 16.34
C MET A 119 -5.10 13.08 16.65
N PHE A 120 -3.86 12.61 16.56
CA PHE A 120 -3.52 11.22 16.83
C PHE A 120 -3.74 10.86 18.31
N VAL A 121 -3.35 11.75 19.23
CA VAL A 121 -3.60 11.57 20.67
C VAL A 121 -5.09 11.52 20.98
N ASP A 122 -5.89 12.40 20.37
CA ASP A 122 -7.35 12.39 20.49
C ASP A 122 -7.91 11.04 20.05
N PHE A 123 -7.51 10.60 18.86
CA PHE A 123 -7.93 9.34 18.28
C PHE A 123 -7.57 8.15 19.18
N TYR A 124 -6.40 8.14 19.82
CA TYR A 124 -6.01 7.03 20.70
C TYR A 124 -6.74 7.03 22.03
N ILE A 125 -7.07 8.19 22.58
CA ILE A 125 -7.69 8.31 23.91
C ILE A 125 -9.21 8.19 23.81
N ASN A 126 -9.81 8.89 22.86
CA ASN A 126 -11.25 9.04 22.72
C ASN A 126 -11.82 8.16 21.60
N GLY A 127 -10.97 7.59 20.74
CA GLY A 127 -11.40 6.98 19.49
C GLY A 127 -11.70 8.06 18.45
N TRP A 128 -12.13 7.64 17.27
CA TRP A 128 -12.71 8.57 16.30
C TRP A 128 -14.17 8.84 16.67
N GLU A 129 -14.44 9.98 17.29
CA GLU A 129 -15.77 10.59 17.24
C GLU A 129 -15.78 11.45 15.97
N GLY A 130 -16.36 10.96 14.88
CA GLY A 130 -16.38 11.69 13.60
C GLY A 130 -17.01 13.09 13.73
N THR A 131 -16.93 13.90 12.68
CA THR A 131 -17.49 15.26 12.72
C THR A 131 -19.00 15.19 12.52
N PRO A 132 -19.84 15.61 13.49
CA PRO A 132 -21.29 15.55 13.31
C PRO A 132 -21.74 16.38 12.10
N ILE A 133 -22.71 15.86 11.34
CA ILE A 133 -23.19 16.55 10.15
C ILE A 133 -23.85 17.89 10.54
N ASP A 134 -23.38 18.96 9.92
CA ASP A 134 -23.94 20.30 10.01
C ASP A 134 -24.09 20.95 8.63
N GLU A 135 -24.64 22.16 8.57
CA GLU A 135 -24.90 22.85 7.28
C GLU A 135 -23.62 23.29 6.56
N LYS A 136 -22.50 23.47 7.28
CA LYS A 136 -21.23 23.89 6.69
C LYS A 136 -20.54 22.70 6.04
N ASN A 137 -20.34 21.62 6.80
CA ASN A 137 -19.64 20.43 6.29
C ASN A 137 -20.47 19.68 5.24
N LEU A 138 -21.81 19.69 5.35
CA LEU A 138 -22.67 19.18 4.29
C LEU A 138 -22.56 20.04 3.03
N GLY A 139 -22.47 21.37 3.16
CA GLY A 139 -22.25 22.28 2.03
C GLY A 139 -20.95 22.00 1.29
N GLU A 140 -19.86 21.78 2.04
CA GLU A 140 -18.55 21.42 1.48
C GLU A 140 -18.60 20.08 0.73
N LEU A 141 -19.26 19.06 1.29
CA LEU A 141 -19.47 17.77 0.62
C LEU A 141 -20.27 17.94 -0.68
N LEU A 142 -21.34 18.74 -0.67
CA LEU A 142 -22.14 18.99 -1.87
C LEU A 142 -21.29 19.64 -2.98
N ASP A 143 -20.42 20.59 -2.62
CA ASP A 143 -19.50 21.25 -3.56
C ASP A 143 -18.47 20.27 -4.14
N ILE A 144 -17.89 19.38 -3.31
CA ILE A 144 -16.91 18.36 -3.72
C ILE A 144 -17.50 17.44 -4.80
N TYR A 145 -18.71 16.92 -4.57
CA TYR A 145 -19.37 15.98 -5.50
C TYR A 145 -20.26 16.66 -6.55
N GLY A 146 -20.35 17.98 -6.53
CA GLY A 146 -21.10 18.77 -7.52
C GLY A 146 -22.62 18.72 -7.39
N PHE A 147 -23.15 18.32 -6.23
CA PHE A 147 -24.58 18.36 -5.94
C PHE A 147 -25.03 19.81 -5.70
N GLN A 148 -26.15 20.21 -6.32
CA GLN A 148 -26.67 21.57 -6.24
C GLN A 148 -27.47 21.84 -4.96
N SER A 149 -27.93 20.79 -4.26
CA SER A 149 -28.60 20.92 -2.97
C SER A 149 -28.61 19.61 -2.17
N ARG A 150 -28.92 19.73 -0.87
CA ARG A 150 -29.19 18.59 0.02
C ARG A 150 -30.23 17.62 -0.56
N GLU A 151 -31.30 18.15 -1.17
CA GLU A 151 -32.33 17.32 -1.78
C GLU A 151 -31.83 16.50 -2.98
N GLU A 152 -30.86 17.02 -3.73
CA GLU A 152 -30.25 16.31 -4.86
C GLU A 152 -29.39 15.14 -4.37
N LEU A 153 -28.51 15.39 -3.38
CA LEU A 153 -27.74 14.34 -2.72
C LEU A 153 -28.66 13.27 -2.10
N GLU A 154 -29.70 13.70 -1.40
CA GLU A 154 -30.68 12.80 -0.79
C GLU A 154 -31.49 12.01 -1.84
N GLN A 155 -31.66 12.51 -3.07
CA GLN A 155 -32.21 11.74 -4.17
C GLN A 155 -31.21 10.70 -4.69
N PHE A 156 -29.94 11.07 -4.87
CA PHE A 156 -28.86 10.18 -5.28
C PHE A 156 -28.69 9.00 -4.32
N LEU A 157 -28.67 9.24 -3.00
CA LEU A 157 -28.56 8.19 -1.99
C LEU A 157 -29.75 7.21 -2.04
N ARG A 158 -30.97 7.72 -2.27
CA ARG A 158 -32.15 6.85 -2.38
C ARG A 158 -32.11 5.90 -3.57
N GLU A 159 -31.42 6.25 -4.66
CA GLU A 159 -31.20 5.35 -5.80
C GLU A 159 -30.34 4.13 -5.40
N HIS A 160 -29.58 4.26 -4.32
CA HIS A 160 -28.75 3.23 -3.69
C HIS A 160 -29.37 2.63 -2.42
N GLU A 161 -30.68 2.82 -2.22
CA GLU A 161 -31.43 2.38 -1.03
C GLU A 161 -30.92 3.01 0.30
N ASP A 162 -30.38 4.22 0.22
CA ASP A 162 -29.73 4.93 1.33
C ASP A 162 -30.34 6.33 1.58
N SER A 163 -29.87 7.05 2.62
CA SER A 163 -30.33 8.39 3.01
C SER A 163 -29.29 9.11 3.87
N ILE A 164 -29.25 10.45 3.82
CA ILE A 164 -28.40 11.28 4.69
C ILE A 164 -28.66 10.97 6.17
N GLU A 165 -29.91 10.66 6.53
CA GLU A 165 -30.32 10.38 7.92
C GLU A 165 -29.74 9.08 8.49
N ASN A 166 -29.10 8.24 7.65
CA ASN A 166 -28.41 7.03 8.10
C ASN A 166 -27.01 7.32 8.65
N TYR A 167 -26.55 8.57 8.56
CA TYR A 167 -25.21 8.99 8.92
C TYR A 167 -25.25 9.99 10.08
N GLU A 168 -24.39 9.76 11.08
CA GLU A 168 -24.19 10.69 12.20
C GLU A 168 -23.04 11.66 11.91
N PHE A 169 -22.01 11.16 11.21
CA PHE A 169 -20.78 11.89 10.91
C PHE A 169 -20.63 12.15 9.41
N ILE A 170 -20.08 13.31 9.05
CA ILE A 170 -19.96 13.75 7.66
C ILE A 170 -19.01 12.86 6.87
N GLU A 171 -17.98 12.34 7.50
CA GLU A 171 -16.98 11.47 6.87
C GLU A 171 -17.58 10.10 6.49
N ASP A 172 -18.53 9.59 7.27
CA ASP A 172 -19.25 8.36 6.93
C ASP A 172 -20.15 8.59 5.70
N LEU A 173 -20.79 9.76 5.62
CA LEU A 173 -21.60 10.16 4.46
C LEU A 173 -20.73 10.40 3.22
N ASP A 174 -19.61 11.11 3.38
CA ASP A 174 -18.60 11.35 2.34
C ASP A 174 -18.12 10.03 1.73
N TYR A 175 -17.68 9.10 2.59
CA TYR A 175 -17.25 7.77 2.18
C TYR A 175 -18.34 7.02 1.40
N ALA A 176 -19.59 7.08 1.85
CA ALA A 176 -20.69 6.42 1.16
C ALA A 176 -20.95 7.02 -0.22
N VAL A 177 -20.95 8.36 -0.32
CA VAL A 177 -21.14 9.08 -1.58
C VAL A 177 -20.01 8.78 -2.57
N ASP A 178 -18.75 8.86 -2.12
CA ASP A 178 -17.59 8.46 -2.92
C ASP A 178 -17.73 7.03 -3.43
N PHE A 179 -18.07 6.10 -2.53
CA PHE A 179 -18.26 4.70 -2.89
C PHE A 179 -19.37 4.51 -3.94
N TYR A 180 -20.49 5.22 -3.85
CA TYR A 180 -21.56 5.10 -4.84
C TYR A 180 -21.20 5.71 -6.20
N ILE A 181 -20.38 6.76 -6.22
CA ILE A 181 -19.94 7.40 -7.46
C ILE A 181 -18.79 6.60 -8.09
N ASN A 182 -17.72 6.38 -7.32
CA ASN A 182 -16.43 5.86 -7.78
C ASN A 182 -16.22 4.37 -7.49
N GLY A 183 -16.96 3.79 -6.54
CA GLY A 183 -16.82 2.37 -6.20
C GLY A 183 -17.18 1.45 -7.37
N SER A 184 -18.12 1.84 -8.23
CA SER A 184 -18.44 1.08 -9.44
C SER A 184 -17.28 1.03 -10.45
N GLU A 185 -16.51 2.12 -10.59
CA GLU A 185 -15.35 2.15 -11.49
C GLU A 185 -14.22 1.25 -10.97
N ALA A 186 -14.03 1.17 -9.65
CA ALA A 186 -13.10 0.24 -9.04
C ALA A 186 -13.55 -1.21 -9.25
N GLU A 187 -14.84 -1.53 -9.05
CA GLU A 187 -15.39 -2.86 -9.35
C GLU A 187 -15.18 -3.27 -10.80
N ASP A 188 -15.49 -2.37 -11.72
CA ASP A 188 -15.35 -2.60 -13.15
C ASP A 188 -13.87 -2.80 -13.52
N ALA A 189 -12.95 -1.98 -13.01
CA ALA A 189 -11.52 -2.13 -13.26
C ALA A 189 -10.95 -3.48 -12.74
N ILE A 190 -11.41 -3.92 -11.58
CA ILE A 190 -10.98 -5.20 -10.99
C ILE A 190 -11.58 -6.38 -11.76
N SER A 191 -12.85 -6.28 -12.15
CA SER A 191 -13.53 -7.26 -12.99
C SER A 191 -12.88 -7.40 -14.36
N GLU A 192 -12.49 -6.27 -14.97
CA GLU A 192 -11.72 -6.24 -16.22
C GLU A 192 -10.37 -6.94 -16.06
N LEU A 193 -9.64 -6.67 -14.97
CA LEU A 193 -8.35 -7.33 -14.67
C LEU A 193 -8.51 -8.85 -14.51
N PHE A 194 -9.50 -9.30 -13.74
CA PHE A 194 -9.77 -10.72 -13.56
C PHE A 194 -10.14 -11.41 -14.88
N SER A 195 -10.96 -10.75 -15.68
CA SER A 195 -11.30 -11.22 -17.03
C SER A 195 -10.07 -11.29 -17.94
N GLU A 196 -9.14 -10.34 -17.82
CA GLU A 196 -7.90 -10.30 -18.62
C GLU A 196 -7.02 -11.54 -18.34
N ILE A 197 -6.91 -11.91 -17.07
CA ILE A 197 -6.19 -13.12 -16.64
C ILE A 197 -7.04 -14.39 -16.72
N GLY A 198 -8.25 -14.32 -17.30
CA GLY A 198 -9.08 -15.47 -17.64
C GLY A 198 -9.92 -16.05 -16.51
N LEU A 199 -10.03 -15.37 -15.36
CA LEU A 199 -10.89 -15.81 -14.27
C LEU A 199 -12.36 -15.57 -14.60
N THR A 200 -13.22 -16.54 -14.28
CA THR A 200 -14.68 -16.36 -14.35
C THR A 200 -15.28 -15.94 -13.01
N ASP A 201 -16.49 -15.37 -13.03
CA ASP A 201 -17.23 -15.01 -11.82
C ASP A 201 -17.38 -16.18 -10.85
N GLU A 202 -17.62 -17.40 -11.37
CA GLU A 202 -17.74 -18.61 -10.55
C GLU A 202 -16.43 -19.01 -9.89
N GLU A 203 -15.30 -18.81 -10.57
CA GLU A 203 -13.96 -19.11 -10.02
C GLU A 203 -13.56 -18.08 -8.97
N ILE A 204 -13.90 -16.81 -9.19
CA ILE A 204 -13.73 -15.74 -8.19
C ILE A 204 -14.56 -16.06 -6.94
N GLU A 205 -15.83 -16.42 -7.10
CA GLU A 205 -16.70 -16.80 -5.99
C GLU A 205 -16.17 -18.04 -5.26
N ALA A 206 -15.70 -19.06 -5.98
CA ALA A 206 -15.11 -20.26 -5.40
C ALA A 206 -13.85 -19.95 -4.58
N LEU A 207 -12.95 -19.11 -5.12
CA LEU A 207 -11.73 -18.68 -4.44
C LEU A 207 -12.06 -17.88 -3.18
N LEU A 208 -12.93 -16.88 -3.27
CA LEU A 208 -13.33 -16.04 -2.13
C LEU A 208 -14.05 -16.87 -1.05
N THR A 209 -14.93 -17.78 -1.46
CA THR A 209 -15.61 -18.71 -0.55
C THR A 209 -14.59 -19.56 0.19
N TYR A 210 -13.62 -20.13 -0.52
CA TYR A 210 -12.57 -20.93 0.10
C TYR A 210 -11.74 -20.12 1.10
N LEU A 211 -11.26 -18.94 0.70
CA LEU A 211 -10.46 -18.07 1.59
C LEU A 211 -11.23 -17.68 2.86
N SER A 212 -12.55 -17.49 2.77
CA SER A 212 -13.40 -17.21 3.94
C SER A 212 -13.51 -18.37 4.94
N THR A 213 -13.16 -19.59 4.53
CA THR A 213 -13.11 -20.75 5.43
C THR A 213 -11.82 -20.86 6.23
N LEU A 214 -10.78 -20.11 5.83
CA LEU A 214 -9.51 -20.10 6.54
C LEU A 214 -9.68 -19.31 7.85
N GLU A 215 -9.21 -19.89 8.95
CA GLU A 215 -9.23 -19.26 10.28
C GLU A 215 -8.10 -18.23 10.40
N MET A 216 -8.13 -17.17 9.57
CA MET A 216 -7.08 -16.14 9.51
C MET A 216 -6.91 -15.33 10.80
N ASP A 217 -7.78 -15.54 11.79
CA ASP A 217 -7.75 -14.94 13.12
C ASP A 217 -7.04 -15.84 14.15
N ASP A 218 -6.53 -17.01 13.74
CA ASP A 218 -5.67 -17.83 14.58
C ASP A 218 -4.35 -17.08 14.84
N PRO A 219 -3.97 -16.84 16.12
CA PRO A 219 -2.71 -16.18 16.46
C PRO A 219 -1.46 -16.84 15.84
N MET A 220 -1.52 -18.15 15.58
CA MET A 220 -0.42 -18.85 14.90
C MET A 220 -0.32 -18.48 13.42
N ILE A 221 -1.45 -18.27 12.73
CA ILE A 221 -1.47 -17.83 11.33
C ILE A 221 -1.01 -16.37 11.26
N GLU A 222 -1.44 -15.54 12.21
CA GLU A 222 -1.00 -14.16 12.35
C GLU A 222 0.53 -14.05 12.53
N GLU A 223 1.12 -14.86 13.41
CA GLU A 223 2.58 -14.89 13.62
C GLU A 223 3.33 -15.29 12.33
N GLU A 224 2.82 -16.27 11.58
CA GLU A 224 3.42 -16.68 10.31
C GLU A 224 3.27 -15.61 9.21
N MET A 225 2.15 -14.87 9.18
CA MET A 225 2.00 -13.72 8.27
C MET A 225 3.00 -12.61 8.58
N ILE A 226 3.22 -12.29 9.86
CA ILE A 226 4.21 -11.28 10.28
C ILE A 226 5.61 -11.70 9.82
N LYS A 227 6.00 -12.96 10.03
CA LYS A 227 7.30 -13.48 9.56
C LYS A 227 7.45 -13.38 8.04
N LEU A 228 6.38 -13.64 7.28
CA LEU A 228 6.41 -13.48 5.82
C LEU A 228 6.56 -12.02 5.41
N SER A 229 5.86 -11.11 6.09
CA SER A 229 5.98 -9.67 5.87
C SER A 229 7.40 -9.17 6.15
N GLU A 230 7.99 -9.54 7.30
CA GLU A 230 9.37 -9.18 7.66
C GLU A 230 10.40 -9.66 6.62
N ARG A 231 10.23 -10.88 6.12
CA ARG A 231 11.08 -11.44 5.05
C ARG A 231 10.94 -10.66 3.74
N MET A 232 9.74 -10.19 3.42
CA MET A 232 9.49 -9.36 2.23
C MET A 232 10.06 -7.94 2.39
N MET A 233 9.90 -7.31 3.56
CA MET A 233 10.49 -5.99 3.87
C MET A 233 12.02 -5.99 3.86
N ALA A 234 12.66 -7.15 3.99
CA ALA A 234 14.11 -7.28 3.87
C ALA A 234 14.63 -7.14 2.42
N PHE A 235 13.74 -7.14 1.42
CA PHE A 235 14.12 -6.82 0.04
C PHE A 235 14.25 -5.31 -0.13
N GLU A 236 15.37 -4.88 -0.70
CA GLU A 236 15.50 -3.50 -1.21
C GLU A 236 14.54 -3.31 -2.40
N GLU A 237 14.07 -2.08 -2.62
CA GLU A 237 13.26 -1.76 -3.80
C GLU A 237 13.99 -2.20 -5.07
N PHE A 238 13.30 -2.97 -5.92
CA PHE A 238 13.83 -3.46 -7.19
C PHE A 238 12.86 -3.13 -8.31
N GLU A 239 13.38 -2.66 -9.45
CA GLU A 239 12.58 -2.31 -10.62
C GLU A 239 12.29 -3.55 -11.50
N SER A 240 13.14 -4.58 -11.39
CA SER A 240 13.07 -5.81 -12.18
C SER A 240 13.54 -7.03 -11.39
N LEU A 241 13.01 -8.22 -11.73
CA LEU A 241 13.53 -9.49 -11.20
C LEU A 241 14.99 -9.73 -11.59
N ASN A 242 15.49 -9.05 -12.63
CA ASN A 242 16.90 -9.10 -13.02
C ASN A 242 17.82 -8.36 -12.02
N ASP A 243 17.27 -7.48 -11.17
CA ASP A 243 18.03 -6.78 -10.12
C ASP A 243 18.28 -7.71 -8.92
N LEU A 244 17.57 -8.84 -8.85
CA LEU A 244 17.67 -9.80 -7.76
C LEU A 244 18.82 -10.78 -8.00
N SER A 245 19.64 -10.98 -6.97
CA SER A 245 20.61 -12.08 -6.96
C SER A 245 19.90 -13.44 -6.99
N ALA A 246 20.65 -14.49 -7.35
CA ALA A 246 20.10 -15.86 -7.34
C ALA A 246 19.58 -16.27 -5.94
N GLU A 247 20.22 -15.78 -4.88
CA GLU A 247 19.81 -15.98 -3.49
C GLU A 247 18.53 -15.20 -3.17
N GLN A 248 18.42 -13.93 -3.59
CA GLN A 248 17.21 -13.13 -3.40
C GLN A 248 16.02 -13.72 -4.18
N MET A 249 16.25 -14.20 -5.39
CA MET A 249 15.23 -14.89 -6.19
C MET A 249 14.76 -16.19 -5.51
N ALA A 250 15.69 -16.93 -4.89
CA ALA A 250 15.35 -18.15 -4.15
C ALA A 250 14.53 -17.83 -2.89
N GLU A 251 14.87 -16.75 -2.20
CA GLU A 251 14.12 -16.28 -1.02
C GLU A 251 12.71 -15.83 -1.41
N LEU A 252 12.57 -15.05 -2.49
CA LEU A 252 11.26 -14.60 -3.00
C LEU A 252 10.36 -15.78 -3.34
N LEU A 253 10.92 -16.82 -3.96
CA LEU A 253 10.21 -18.06 -4.25
C LEU A 253 9.79 -18.83 -3.00
N ASP A 254 10.61 -18.81 -1.96
CA ASP A 254 10.30 -19.46 -0.69
C ASP A 254 9.21 -18.70 0.08
N ILE A 255 9.23 -17.37 0.07
CA ILE A 255 8.14 -16.53 0.61
C ILE A 255 6.82 -16.85 -0.11
N PHE A 256 6.83 -16.83 -1.45
CA PHE A 256 5.64 -17.14 -2.24
C PHE A 256 5.08 -18.53 -1.94
N LYS A 257 5.96 -19.53 -1.84
CA LYS A 257 5.56 -20.89 -1.46
C LYS A 257 4.99 -20.93 -0.04
N SER A 258 5.64 -20.28 0.92
CA SER A 258 5.18 -20.25 2.31
C SER A 258 3.80 -19.61 2.43
N MET A 259 3.53 -18.57 1.63
CA MET A 259 2.20 -17.96 1.52
C MET A 259 1.16 -18.93 0.96
N LEU A 260 1.47 -19.67 -0.11
CA LEU A 260 0.55 -20.69 -0.64
C LEU A 260 0.26 -21.80 0.39
N ASP A 261 1.29 -22.23 1.13
CA ASP A 261 1.16 -23.23 2.19
C ASP A 261 0.26 -22.70 3.33
N LEU A 262 0.41 -21.42 3.71
CA LEU A 262 -0.43 -20.75 4.71
C LEU A 262 -1.89 -20.67 4.27
N LEU A 263 -2.13 -20.32 3.01
CA LEU A 263 -3.46 -20.26 2.40
C LEU A 263 -4.01 -21.66 2.06
N GLN A 264 -3.22 -22.72 2.27
CA GLN A 264 -3.59 -24.10 1.96
C GLN A 264 -3.94 -24.30 0.45
N ILE A 265 -3.31 -23.52 -0.42
CA ILE A 265 -3.50 -23.55 -1.88
C ILE A 265 -2.35 -24.31 -2.54
N LYS A 266 -2.70 -25.23 -3.44
CA LYS A 266 -1.80 -25.90 -4.37
C LYS A 266 -1.85 -25.22 -5.73
N THR A 267 -0.71 -25.16 -6.39
CA THR A 267 -0.58 -24.60 -7.74
C THR A 267 0.02 -25.61 -8.71
N ASP A 268 -0.64 -25.79 -9.85
CA ASP A 268 -0.12 -26.53 -10.99
C ASP A 268 0.08 -25.60 -12.19
N TYR A 269 1.22 -25.71 -12.86
CA TYR A 269 1.59 -24.78 -13.93
C TYR A 269 1.74 -25.48 -15.28
N TYR A 270 1.23 -24.86 -16.33
CA TYR A 270 1.30 -25.38 -17.70
C TYR A 270 1.60 -24.27 -18.70
N ILE A 271 2.50 -24.54 -19.65
CA ILE A 271 2.62 -23.72 -20.86
C ILE A 271 1.65 -24.26 -21.91
N VAL A 272 0.80 -23.38 -22.43
CA VAL A 272 -0.21 -23.69 -23.45
C VAL A 272 0.20 -23.04 -24.77
N LYS A 273 0.37 -23.86 -25.81
CA LYS A 273 0.68 -23.40 -27.17
C LYS A 273 -0.08 -24.25 -28.20
N ASP A 274 -0.83 -23.58 -29.08
CA ASP A 274 -1.64 -24.23 -30.13
C ASP A 274 -2.56 -25.35 -29.59
N GLY A 275 -3.11 -25.16 -28.38
CA GLY A 275 -3.96 -26.13 -27.69
C GLY A 275 -3.23 -27.30 -27.00
N ASN A 276 -1.91 -27.38 -27.10
CA ASN A 276 -1.10 -28.35 -26.35
C ASN A 276 -0.71 -27.79 -24.98
N MET A 277 -1.02 -28.55 -23.92
CA MET A 277 -0.61 -28.23 -22.55
C MET A 277 0.67 -28.99 -22.21
N GLN A 278 1.68 -28.29 -21.70
CA GLN A 278 2.94 -28.87 -21.20
C GLN A 278 3.12 -28.49 -19.73
N PRO A 279 3.20 -29.46 -18.80
CA PRO A 279 3.44 -29.15 -17.39
C PRO A 279 4.83 -28.53 -17.20
N VAL A 280 4.91 -27.49 -16.39
CA VAL A 280 6.16 -26.79 -16.06
C VAL A 280 6.28 -26.59 -14.55
N SER A 281 7.50 -26.41 -14.06
CA SER A 281 7.71 -26.01 -12.66
C SER A 281 7.79 -24.49 -12.55
N LEU A 282 7.48 -23.93 -11.38
CA LEU A 282 7.63 -22.49 -11.11
C LEU A 282 9.04 -21.99 -11.44
N LYS A 283 10.07 -22.76 -11.06
CA LYS A 283 11.47 -22.50 -11.41
C LYS A 283 11.71 -22.51 -12.92
N SER A 284 11.02 -23.38 -13.66
CA SER A 284 11.11 -23.40 -15.12
C SER A 284 10.48 -22.15 -15.73
N ILE A 285 9.34 -21.68 -15.23
CA ILE A 285 8.68 -20.47 -15.75
C ILE A 285 9.61 -19.26 -15.67
N LEU A 286 10.30 -19.09 -14.54
CA LEU A 286 11.24 -17.98 -14.31
C LEU A 286 12.53 -18.08 -15.14
N THR A 287 12.81 -19.24 -15.75
CA THR A 287 14.07 -19.50 -16.45
C THR A 287 13.90 -19.87 -17.92
N VAL A 288 12.67 -20.07 -18.37
CA VAL A 288 12.33 -20.52 -19.72
C VAL A 288 11.75 -19.35 -20.48
N ASN A 289 12.44 -18.93 -21.54
CA ASN A 289 11.95 -17.94 -22.48
C ASN A 289 10.57 -18.36 -23.02
N VAL A 290 9.50 -17.72 -22.54
CA VAL A 290 8.13 -17.99 -22.98
C VAL A 290 8.01 -17.41 -24.39
N GLU A 291 7.90 -18.28 -25.38
CA GLU A 291 7.80 -17.86 -26.77
C GLU A 291 6.54 -17.02 -26.97
N LYS A 292 6.66 -15.95 -27.77
CA LYS A 292 5.54 -15.08 -28.15
C LYS A 292 4.36 -15.93 -28.68
N GLY A 293 3.17 -15.70 -28.12
CA GLY A 293 1.96 -16.47 -28.43
C GLY A 293 1.74 -17.72 -27.56
N SER A 294 2.63 -18.02 -26.61
CA SER A 294 2.36 -19.00 -25.55
C SER A 294 1.61 -18.35 -24.39
N ARG A 295 0.83 -19.15 -23.64
CA ARG A 295 0.13 -18.71 -22.42
C ARG A 295 0.58 -19.59 -21.25
N LEU A 296 0.71 -19.00 -20.07
CA LEU A 296 0.87 -19.74 -18.83
C LEU A 296 -0.51 -19.97 -18.22
N LEU A 297 -0.87 -21.23 -18.01
CA LEU A 297 -2.02 -21.64 -17.22
C LEU A 297 -1.56 -22.02 -15.82
N ILE A 298 -2.15 -21.42 -14.80
CA ILE A 298 -1.93 -21.70 -13.39
C ILE A 298 -3.24 -22.22 -12.82
N LYS A 299 -3.26 -23.46 -12.34
CA LYS A 299 -4.44 -24.02 -11.66
C LYS A 299 -4.27 -23.89 -10.16
N LEU A 300 -5.24 -23.29 -9.51
CA LEU A 300 -5.31 -23.17 -8.05
C LEU A 300 -6.26 -24.24 -7.53
N SER A 301 -5.81 -25.05 -6.59
CA SER A 301 -6.63 -26.06 -5.92
C SER A 301 -6.44 -26.01 -4.42
N ASN A 302 -7.41 -26.43 -3.63
CA ASN A 302 -7.19 -26.64 -2.20
C ASN A 302 -6.35 -27.91 -1.93
N LEU A 303 -6.03 -28.18 -0.66
CA LEU A 303 -5.26 -29.38 -0.28
C LEU A 303 -5.98 -30.69 -0.62
N GLN A 304 -7.30 -30.67 -0.75
CA GLN A 304 -8.18 -31.79 -1.13
C GLN A 304 -8.26 -31.99 -2.66
N GLU A 305 -7.51 -31.22 -3.45
CA GLU A 305 -7.48 -31.26 -4.92
C GLU A 305 -8.79 -30.80 -5.59
N GLU A 306 -9.62 -30.05 -4.86
CA GLU A 306 -10.75 -29.34 -5.47
C GLU A 306 -10.21 -28.09 -6.17
N LEU A 307 -10.51 -27.96 -7.45
CA LEU A 307 -10.13 -26.80 -8.27
C LEU A 307 -10.89 -25.57 -7.76
N LEU A 308 -10.15 -24.50 -7.49
CA LEU A 308 -10.66 -23.21 -7.06
C LEU A 308 -10.77 -22.24 -8.23
N ALA A 309 -9.73 -22.17 -9.07
CA ALA A 309 -9.66 -21.28 -10.22
C ALA A 309 -8.57 -21.73 -11.21
N ASP A 310 -8.70 -21.32 -12.47
CA ASP A 310 -7.57 -21.30 -13.39
C ASP A 310 -7.22 -19.90 -13.92
N ILE A 311 -5.93 -19.55 -13.85
CA ILE A 311 -5.42 -18.25 -14.23
C ILE A 311 -4.62 -18.41 -15.52
N LEU A 312 -4.89 -17.57 -16.50
CA LEU A 312 -4.33 -17.62 -17.83
C LEU A 312 -3.56 -16.33 -18.15
N VAL A 313 -2.25 -16.37 -17.90
CA VAL A 313 -1.35 -15.24 -18.13
C VAL A 313 -0.73 -15.33 -19.52
N THR A 314 -0.80 -14.25 -20.29
CA THR A 314 -0.19 -14.17 -21.63
C THR A 314 1.31 -13.85 -21.55
N ALA A 315 2.08 -14.18 -22.59
CA ALA A 315 3.51 -13.87 -22.64
C ALA A 315 3.76 -12.34 -22.56
N GLU A 316 2.82 -11.54 -23.03
CA GLU A 316 2.85 -10.08 -22.98
C GLU A 316 2.69 -9.54 -21.54
N MET A 317 1.86 -10.18 -20.70
CA MET A 317 1.66 -9.82 -19.29
C MET A 317 2.89 -10.08 -18.41
N PHE A 318 3.79 -10.98 -18.83
CA PHE A 318 5.00 -11.30 -18.07
C PHE A 318 6.15 -10.29 -18.24
N GLY A 319 6.04 -9.35 -19.19
CA GLY A 319 7.20 -8.58 -19.64
C GLY A 319 8.21 -9.52 -20.31
N SER A 320 8.17 -9.64 -21.65
CA SER A 320 8.98 -10.60 -22.42
C SER A 320 10.50 -10.49 -22.23
N ASP A 321 10.97 -9.42 -21.60
CA ASP A 321 12.38 -9.13 -21.33
C ASP A 321 12.83 -9.65 -19.95
N LEU A 322 11.88 -9.83 -19.01
CA LEU A 322 12.10 -10.32 -17.65
C LEU A 322 12.63 -11.77 -17.62
N ILE A 323 12.22 -12.58 -18.59
CA ILE A 323 12.46 -14.03 -18.62
C ILE A 323 13.80 -14.39 -19.30
N GLN A 324 14.33 -13.50 -20.14
CA GLN A 324 15.48 -13.83 -21.01
C GLN A 324 16.83 -13.85 -20.26
N GLU A 325 16.99 -13.06 -19.20
CA GLU A 325 18.27 -12.94 -18.48
C GLU A 325 18.29 -13.71 -17.14
N THR A 326 17.23 -13.65 -16.34
CA THR A 326 17.09 -14.41 -15.07
C THR A 326 17.35 -15.93 -15.23
N GLY A 327 16.98 -16.50 -16.39
CA GLY A 327 17.20 -17.92 -16.71
C GLY A 327 18.65 -18.35 -16.92
N LYS A 328 19.57 -17.42 -17.20
CA LYS A 328 20.99 -17.71 -17.35
C LYS A 328 21.69 -17.78 -16.00
N ASP A 329 21.39 -16.84 -15.11
CA ASP A 329 22.08 -16.70 -13.82
C ASP A 329 21.75 -17.84 -12.85
N LEU A 330 20.52 -18.34 -12.87
CA LEU A 330 20.10 -19.51 -12.09
C LEU A 330 20.77 -20.83 -12.53
N LYS A 331 21.27 -20.92 -13.77
CA LYS A 331 22.04 -22.08 -14.24
C LYS A 331 23.50 -22.03 -13.76
N GLU A 332 24.06 -20.84 -13.57
CA GLU A 332 25.41 -20.64 -13.02
C GLU A 332 25.45 -20.86 -11.51
N ALA A 333 24.44 -20.42 -10.77
CA ALA A 333 24.33 -20.63 -9.32
C ALA A 333 24.37 -22.13 -8.91
N ASN A 334 23.75 -23.02 -9.71
CA ASN A 334 23.78 -24.47 -9.48
C ASN A 334 25.20 -25.10 -9.58
N GLN A 335 26.18 -24.42 -10.19
CA GLN A 335 27.57 -24.90 -10.22
C GLN A 335 28.39 -24.43 -9.00
N ILE A 336 27.98 -23.34 -8.34
CA ILE A 336 28.74 -22.68 -7.28
C ILE A 336 28.43 -23.30 -5.89
N VAL A 337 27.24 -23.91 -5.71
CA VAL A 337 26.78 -24.50 -4.43
C VAL A 337 27.54 -25.79 -4.02
N LYS A 338 28.60 -26.19 -4.72
CA LYS A 338 29.45 -27.33 -4.29
C LYS A 338 30.61 -26.95 -3.38
N GLU A 339 30.95 -25.68 -3.22
CA GLU A 339 32.05 -25.28 -2.33
C GLU A 339 31.65 -24.09 -1.44
N HIS A 340 31.43 -24.43 -0.16
CA HIS A 340 31.30 -23.57 1.02
C HIS A 340 29.93 -22.95 1.35
N PRO A 341 29.35 -23.27 2.53
CA PRO A 341 28.24 -22.54 3.12
C PRO A 341 28.75 -21.34 3.93
N ILE A 342 27.82 -20.41 4.17
CA ILE A 342 27.78 -19.33 5.17
C ILE A 342 27.78 -17.92 4.53
N TYR A 343 26.59 -17.31 4.63
CA TYR A 343 26.32 -15.89 4.51
C TYR A 343 27.40 -15.06 5.22
N THR A 344 28.10 -14.23 4.44
CA THR A 344 28.83 -13.09 4.96
C THR A 344 28.34 -11.86 4.22
N LYS A 345 27.92 -10.86 4.98
CA LYS A 345 27.54 -9.51 4.54
C LYS A 345 28.51 -9.04 3.44
N SER A 346 28.03 -8.93 2.20
CA SER A 346 28.84 -8.45 1.09
C SER A 346 28.86 -6.93 1.12
N VAL A 347 30.01 -6.36 1.47
CA VAL A 347 30.35 -4.97 1.17
C VAL A 347 30.83 -4.96 -0.28
N ILE A 348 30.16 -4.22 -1.16
CA ILE A 348 30.69 -3.96 -2.51
C ILE A 348 30.91 -2.47 -2.74
N GLU A 349 32.12 -2.21 -3.19
CA GLU A 349 32.75 -0.94 -3.53
C GLU A 349 31.98 -0.15 -4.60
N THR A 350 31.90 1.15 -4.39
CA THR A 350 31.37 2.13 -5.34
C THR A 350 32.21 2.17 -6.61
N LYS A 351 31.61 1.81 -7.76
CA LYS A 351 32.13 2.22 -9.08
C LYS A 351 31.68 3.65 -9.37
N PRO A 352 32.54 4.50 -9.96
CA PRO A 352 32.22 5.91 -10.15
C PRO A 352 31.20 6.12 -11.27
N ALA A 353 30.29 7.05 -11.03
CA ALA A 353 29.25 7.48 -11.95
C ALA A 353 29.82 7.96 -13.30
N VAL A 354 29.30 7.41 -14.40
CA VAL A 354 29.51 7.96 -15.74
C VAL A 354 28.44 9.02 -15.98
N LYS A 355 28.83 10.30 -15.96
CA LYS A 355 28.00 11.39 -16.49
C LYS A 355 28.15 11.46 -18.00
N THR A 356 27.06 11.72 -18.72
CA THR A 356 27.13 12.10 -20.15
C THR A 356 27.04 13.62 -20.32
N VAL A 357 27.85 14.09 -21.27
CA VAL A 357 27.97 15.49 -21.67
C VAL A 357 27.16 15.64 -22.96
N LYS A 358 25.96 16.25 -22.88
CA LYS A 358 25.02 16.62 -23.98
C LYS A 358 24.04 15.54 -24.50
N GLY A 359 22.80 15.59 -24.01
CA GLY A 359 21.53 15.37 -24.76
C GLY A 359 21.23 14.04 -25.47
N GLY A 360 20.12 13.39 -25.05
CA GLY A 360 19.39 12.28 -25.71
C GLY A 360 19.45 10.96 -24.91
N GLU A 361 18.39 10.17 -24.65
CA GLU A 361 16.93 10.16 -24.92
C GLU A 361 16.21 9.63 -23.66
N LEU A 362 14.87 9.74 -23.59
CA LEU A 362 14.04 9.21 -22.48
C LEU A 362 14.16 7.68 -22.33
N PRO A 363 14.16 7.13 -21.11
CA PRO A 363 14.00 5.68 -20.90
C PRO A 363 12.62 5.20 -21.40
N GLU A 364 12.57 4.05 -22.06
CA GLU A 364 11.32 3.39 -22.45
C GLU A 364 10.59 2.90 -21.18
N THR A 365 9.42 3.49 -20.89
CA THR A 365 8.56 3.21 -19.73
C THR A 365 7.59 2.04 -20.02
N SER A 366 8.09 0.86 -20.35
CA SER A 366 7.27 -0.36 -20.30
C SER A 366 7.51 -1.06 -18.97
N THR A 367 6.95 -0.47 -17.93
CA THR A 367 7.18 -0.82 -16.52
C THR A 367 6.57 -2.19 -16.20
N GLY A 368 7.36 -3.06 -15.56
CA GLY A 368 7.05 -4.47 -15.36
C GLY A 368 5.92 -4.73 -14.36
N ALA A 369 4.76 -5.15 -14.86
CA ALA A 369 3.55 -5.47 -14.09
C ALA A 369 3.76 -6.48 -12.94
N ALA A 370 4.74 -7.39 -13.05
CA ALA A 370 5.00 -8.41 -12.04
C ALA A 370 5.61 -7.88 -10.73
N GLY A 371 6.41 -6.80 -10.79
CA GLY A 371 6.93 -6.14 -9.59
C GLY A 371 5.82 -5.44 -8.81
N TYR A 372 4.91 -4.78 -9.54
CA TYR A 372 3.75 -4.09 -8.96
C TYR A 372 2.71 -5.04 -8.35
N VAL A 373 2.51 -6.23 -8.92
CA VAL A 373 1.60 -7.25 -8.34
C VAL A 373 2.15 -7.78 -7.01
N LEU A 374 3.45 -8.05 -6.91
CA LEU A 374 4.06 -8.56 -5.67
C LEU A 374 4.20 -7.47 -4.58
N ALA A 375 4.52 -6.24 -4.97
CA ALA A 375 4.50 -5.08 -4.07
C ALA A 375 3.07 -4.75 -3.61
N GLY A 376 2.09 -4.84 -4.52
CA GLY A 376 0.68 -4.69 -4.22
C GLY A 376 0.20 -5.71 -3.19
N MET A 377 0.60 -6.99 -3.31
CA MET A 377 0.30 -8.04 -2.33
C MET A 377 0.97 -7.81 -0.96
N ALA A 378 2.14 -7.17 -0.91
CA ALA A 378 2.80 -6.81 0.34
C ALA A 378 2.10 -5.63 1.05
N LEU A 379 1.67 -4.61 0.30
CA LEU A 379 0.91 -3.45 0.82
C LEU A 379 -0.49 -3.84 1.32
N ILE A 380 -1.12 -4.78 0.61
CA ILE A 380 -2.30 -5.54 1.01
C ILE A 380 -2.11 -6.13 2.44
N LEU A 381 -1.01 -6.84 2.69
CA LEU A 381 -0.80 -7.45 4.00
C LEU A 381 -0.54 -6.42 5.11
N ALA A 382 0.16 -5.32 4.81
CA ALA A 382 0.38 -4.23 5.75
C ALA A 382 -0.91 -3.45 6.08
N GLY A 383 -1.76 -3.16 5.08
CA GLY A 383 -3.02 -2.43 5.28
C GLY A 383 -4.04 -3.19 6.12
N SER A 384 -4.11 -4.52 5.98
CA SER A 384 -4.98 -5.37 6.82
C SER A 384 -4.56 -5.39 8.30
N TRP A 385 -3.26 -5.24 8.56
CA TRP A 385 -2.70 -5.17 9.91
C TRP A 385 -3.05 -3.85 10.62
N PHE A 386 -2.88 -2.70 9.94
CA PHE A 386 -3.26 -1.40 10.49
C PHE A 386 -4.77 -1.27 10.75
N PHE A 387 -5.63 -1.79 9.87
CA PHE A 387 -7.09 -1.72 10.05
C PHE A 387 -7.65 -2.60 11.19
N ARG A 388 -6.90 -3.62 11.65
CA ARG A 388 -7.35 -4.52 12.73
C ARG A 388 -6.87 -4.13 14.11
N LYS A 389 -5.68 -3.52 14.25
CA LYS A 389 -5.19 -3.01 15.54
C LYS A 389 -6.19 -2.02 16.15
N ASN A 390 -6.81 -1.17 15.33
CA ASN A 390 -7.82 -0.18 15.75
C ASN A 390 -9.21 -0.78 16.12
N LYS A 391 -9.52 -2.02 15.69
CA LYS A 391 -10.81 -2.69 15.99
C LYS A 391 -10.79 -3.54 17.26
N VAL A 392 -9.61 -3.97 17.70
CA VAL A 392 -9.47 -4.77 18.93
C VAL A 392 -9.44 -3.87 20.17
N GLN A 393 -8.90 -2.66 20.06
CA GLN A 393 -8.95 -1.67 21.15
C GLN A 393 -10.36 -1.10 21.37
N SER A 394 -11.15 -0.85 20.30
CA SER A 394 -12.54 -0.35 20.42
C SER A 394 -13.58 -1.37 20.96
N ARG A 395 -13.17 -2.62 21.22
CA ARG A 395 -14.03 -3.64 21.87
C ARG A 395 -13.67 -3.91 23.33
N GLN A 396 -12.65 -3.24 23.88
CA GLN A 396 -12.28 -3.35 25.30
C GLN A 396 -12.33 -2.02 26.08
N SER A 397 -12.84 -0.93 25.51
CA SER A 397 -13.24 0.28 26.26
C SER A 397 -14.75 0.34 26.50
#